data_AF-A0A527G5E6-F1
#
_entry.id   AF-A0A527G5E6-F1
#
_cell.length_a   1.000
_cell.length_b   1.000
_cell.length_c   1.000
_cell.angle_alpha   90.00
_cell.angle_beta   90.00
_cell.angle_gamma   90.00
#
_symmetry.space_group_name_H-M   'P 1'
#
loop_
_entity.id
_entity.type
_entity.pdbx_description
1 polymer ?
#
loop_
_entity_poly.entity_id
_entity_poly.type
_entity_poly.pdbx_seq_one_letter_code
_entity_poly.pdbx_strand_id
1 'polypeptide(L)'
;SSFRPFEVGENRIYYSLAALKGVGDAAVEHIVAQRGEKPFKNLADFCERVDPKIVGKRVFESLIMAGALDCFGHDRASMMSGVERMMGLASLAQQNAVSGQHDIFGASLGAQSQALNLPATEPWLAADRLHREFQVVGF
;
A
#
# COMPACT_ATOMS: atom_id res chain seq x y z
N SER A 1 -6.34 -1.83 -20.70
CA SER A 1 -6.19 -1.09 -19.43
C SER A 1 -6.83 -1.87 -18.31
N SER A 2 -6.05 -2.52 -17.44
CA SER A 2 -6.58 -3.22 -16.25
C SER A 2 -6.85 -2.21 -15.12
N PHE A 3 -7.76 -1.27 -15.34
CA PHE A 3 -8.38 -0.50 -14.26
C PHE A 3 -9.48 -1.36 -13.61
N ARG A 4 -9.11 -2.53 -13.05
CA ARG A 4 -10.06 -3.24 -12.19
C ARG A 4 -9.88 -2.70 -10.78
N PRO A 5 -10.87 -1.97 -10.21
CA PRO A 5 -10.85 -1.66 -8.80
C PRO A 5 -10.73 -2.97 -8.01
N PHE A 6 -10.22 -2.90 -6.78
CA PHE A 6 -10.24 -4.03 -5.85
C PHE A 6 -11.68 -4.55 -5.68
N GLU A 7 -12.06 -5.54 -6.48
CA GLU A 7 -13.39 -6.16 -6.42
C GLU A 7 -13.53 -6.96 -5.14
N VAL A 8 -14.66 -6.77 -4.46
CA VAL A 8 -14.88 -7.33 -3.13
C VAL A 8 -15.47 -8.73 -3.24
N GLY A 9 -14.74 -9.68 -2.69
CA GLY A 9 -15.13 -11.05 -2.41
C GLY A 9 -13.94 -11.70 -1.69
N GLU A 10 -14.16 -12.45 -0.60
CA GLU A 10 -13.09 -12.98 0.26
C GLU A 10 -11.95 -13.62 -0.56
N ASN A 11 -12.30 -14.40 -1.58
CA ASN A 11 -11.32 -15.03 -2.46
C ASN A 11 -10.85 -14.17 -3.66
N ARG A 12 -11.56 -13.12 -4.06
CA ARG A 12 -11.17 -12.31 -5.24
C ARG A 12 -9.94 -11.47 -4.97
N ILE A 13 -9.87 -10.83 -3.80
CA ILE A 13 -8.71 -10.04 -3.38
C ILE A 13 -7.50 -10.95 -3.20
N TYR A 14 -7.71 -12.10 -2.56
CA TYR A 14 -6.67 -13.10 -2.35
C TYR A 14 -6.06 -13.55 -3.68
N TYR A 15 -6.87 -14.06 -4.62
CA TYR A 15 -6.36 -14.56 -5.90
C TYR A 15 -5.70 -13.48 -6.75
N SER A 16 -6.21 -12.25 -6.73
CA SER A 16 -5.63 -11.17 -7.53
C SER A 16 -4.29 -10.68 -6.97
N LEU A 17 -4.10 -10.63 -5.65
CA LEU A 17 -2.83 -10.28 -5.05
C LEU A 17 -1.81 -11.43 -5.08
N ALA A 18 -2.26 -12.68 -4.88
CA ALA A 18 -1.40 -13.87 -4.94
C ALA A 18 -0.81 -14.11 -6.34
N ALA A 19 -1.44 -13.59 -7.40
CA ALA A 19 -0.93 -13.65 -8.76
C ALA A 19 0.24 -12.67 -9.03
N LEU A 20 0.51 -11.72 -8.13
CA LEU A 20 1.54 -10.70 -8.34
C LEU A 20 2.93 -11.23 -7.97
N LYS A 21 3.85 -11.20 -8.94
CA LYS A 21 5.25 -11.53 -8.71
C LYS A 21 5.83 -10.59 -7.65
N GLY A 22 6.36 -11.16 -6.57
CA GLY A 22 6.94 -10.40 -5.46
C GLY A 22 5.97 -10.12 -4.30
N VAL A 23 4.72 -10.56 -4.39
CA VAL A 23 3.75 -10.58 -3.29
C VAL A 23 3.59 -12.05 -2.86
N GLY A 24 4.09 -12.40 -1.68
CA GLY A 24 3.96 -13.76 -1.13
C GLY A 24 2.67 -13.95 -0.33
N ASP A 25 2.27 -15.20 -0.09
CA ASP A 25 1.02 -15.57 0.61
C ASP A 25 0.86 -14.85 1.95
N ALA A 26 1.92 -14.76 2.76
CA ALA A 26 1.89 -14.05 4.04
C ALA A 26 1.51 -12.56 3.89
N ALA A 27 1.95 -11.90 2.82
CA ALA A 27 1.57 -10.52 2.55
C ALA A 27 0.11 -10.40 2.10
N VAL A 28 -0.37 -11.36 1.29
CA VAL A 28 -1.77 -11.41 0.87
C VAL A 28 -2.69 -11.62 2.07
N GLU A 29 -2.43 -12.65 2.88
CA GLU A 29 -3.18 -12.96 4.10
C GLU A 29 -3.20 -11.76 5.05
N HIS A 30 -2.05 -11.12 5.26
CA HIS A 30 -1.95 -9.94 6.12
C HIS A 30 -2.78 -8.77 5.59
N ILE A 31 -2.68 -8.45 4.29
CA ILE A 31 -3.45 -7.35 3.69
C ILE A 31 -4.96 -7.62 3.77
N VAL A 32 -5.39 -8.86 3.51
CA VAL A 32 -6.80 -9.27 3.60
C VAL A 32 -7.30 -9.17 5.05
N ALA A 33 -6.52 -9.67 6.01
CA ALA A 33 -6.83 -9.61 7.44
C ALA A 33 -6.90 -8.16 7.93
N GLN A 34 -5.93 -7.33 7.56
CA GLN A 34 -5.91 -5.92 7.94
C GLN A 34 -7.08 -5.16 7.35
N ARG A 35 -7.46 -5.44 6.10
CA ARG A 35 -8.66 -4.84 5.47
C ARG A 35 -9.93 -5.25 6.23
N GLY A 36 -10.12 -6.55 6.49
CA GLY A 36 -11.34 -7.07 7.09
C GLY A 36 -12.59 -6.52 6.38
N GLU A 37 -13.60 -6.10 7.15
CA GLU A 37 -14.83 -5.49 6.63
C GLU A 37 -14.68 -3.99 6.29
N LYS A 38 -13.63 -3.31 6.79
CA LYS A 38 -13.45 -1.87 6.63
C LYS A 38 -12.43 -1.55 5.54
N PRO A 39 -12.84 -0.97 4.40
CA PRO A 39 -11.90 -0.62 3.33
C PRO A 39 -10.81 0.33 3.84
N PHE A 40 -9.66 0.31 3.17
CA PHE A 40 -8.63 1.31 3.41
C PHE A 40 -9.14 2.68 2.98
N LYS A 41 -9.06 3.67 3.87
CA LYS A 41 -9.62 5.01 3.62
C LYS A 41 -8.81 5.79 2.59
N ASN A 42 -7.49 5.68 2.67
CA ASN A 42 -6.51 6.33 1.82
C ASN A 42 -5.17 5.58 1.92
N LEU A 43 -4.15 6.06 1.21
CA LEU A 43 -2.84 5.41 1.20
C LEU A 43 -2.14 5.42 2.57
N ALA A 44 -2.34 6.48 3.37
CA ALA A 44 -1.78 6.55 4.72
C ALA A 44 -2.43 5.50 5.65
N ASP A 45 -3.76 5.34 5.60
CA ASP A 45 -4.49 4.30 6.34
C ASP A 45 -4.04 2.89 5.95
N PHE A 46 -3.72 2.65 4.67
CA PHE A 46 -3.10 1.39 4.24
C PHE A 46 -1.73 1.19 4.90
N CYS A 47 -0.83 2.17 4.82
CA CYS A 47 0.50 2.10 5.42
C CYS A 47 0.44 1.92 6.95
N GLU A 48 -0.45 2.63 7.65
CA GLU A 48 -0.60 2.58 9.10
C GLU A 48 -1.14 1.24 9.61
N ARG A 49 -1.87 0.48 8.78
CA ARG A 49 -2.47 -0.82 9.15
C ARG A 49 -1.59 -2.02 8.81
N VAL A 50 -0.70 -1.92 7.81
CA VAL A 50 0.14 -3.05 7.40
C VAL A 50 1.39 -3.19 8.29
N ASP A 51 1.85 -4.43 8.50
CA ASP A 51 3.11 -4.68 9.20
C ASP A 51 4.24 -4.58 8.17
N PRO A 52 5.18 -3.64 8.32
CA PRO A 52 6.28 -3.45 7.37
C PRO A 52 7.26 -4.64 7.29
N LYS A 53 7.25 -5.56 8.27
CA LYS A 53 8.01 -6.81 8.22
C LYS A 53 7.39 -7.82 7.25
N ILE A 54 6.08 -7.75 7.04
CA ILE A 54 5.34 -8.62 6.12
C ILE A 54 5.18 -7.94 4.76
N VAL A 55 4.76 -6.67 4.77
CA VAL A 55 4.60 -5.83 3.58
C VAL A 55 5.83 -4.95 3.42
N GLY A 56 6.92 -5.57 2.96
CA GLY A 56 8.20 -4.89 2.72
C GLY A 56 8.27 -4.14 1.39
N LYS A 57 9.43 -3.53 1.11
CA LYS A 57 9.68 -2.73 -0.10
C LYS A 57 9.22 -3.39 -1.39
N ARG A 58 9.64 -4.64 -1.62
CA ARG A 58 9.31 -5.40 -2.84
C ARG A 58 7.80 -5.60 -3.00
N VAL A 59 7.08 -5.80 -1.91
CA VAL A 59 5.62 -5.95 -1.93
C VAL A 59 4.97 -4.63 -2.32
N PHE A 60 5.37 -3.51 -1.69
CA PHE A 60 4.89 -2.18 -2.07
C PHE A 60 5.14 -1.87 -3.55
N GLU A 61 6.37 -2.06 -4.02
CA GLU A 61 6.73 -1.87 -5.42
C GLU A 61 5.86 -2.71 -6.36
N SER A 62 5.60 -3.97 -6.00
CA SER A 62 4.77 -4.88 -6.80
C SER A 62 3.31 -4.44 -6.85
N LEU A 63 2.74 -4.04 -5.71
CA LEU A 63 1.38 -3.49 -5.61
C LEU A 63 1.23 -2.20 -6.42
N ILE A 64 2.21 -1.30 -6.36
CA ILE A 64 2.23 -0.05 -7.13
C ILE A 64 2.31 -0.35 -8.62
N MET A 65 3.24 -1.20 -9.06
CA MET A 65 3.40 -1.55 -10.46
C MET A 65 2.16 -2.25 -11.02
N ALA A 66 1.51 -3.10 -10.24
CA ALA A 66 0.28 -3.78 -10.63
C ALA A 66 -0.95 -2.86 -10.65
N GLY A 67 -0.87 -1.69 -10.03
CA GLY A 67 -2.00 -0.76 -9.90
C GLY A 67 -2.96 -1.06 -8.78
N ALA A 68 -2.59 -1.93 -7.84
CA ALA A 68 -3.44 -2.25 -6.70
C ALA A 68 -3.76 -0.99 -5.87
N LEU A 69 -2.85 -0.03 -5.82
CA LEU A 69 -2.99 1.19 -5.01
C LEU A 69 -3.59 2.39 -5.78
N ASP A 70 -3.98 2.22 -7.04
CA ASP A 70 -4.51 3.32 -7.88
C ASP A 70 -5.81 3.93 -7.32
N CYS A 71 -6.57 3.16 -6.55
CA CYS A 71 -7.81 3.63 -5.93
C CYS A 71 -7.61 4.75 -4.91
N PHE A 72 -6.38 5.00 -4.45
CA PHE A 72 -6.06 6.09 -3.54
C PHE A 72 -5.78 7.43 -4.24
N GLY A 73 -5.83 7.47 -5.58
CA GLY A 73 -5.71 8.72 -6.34
C GLY A 73 -4.29 9.29 -6.41
N HIS A 74 -3.27 8.52 -6.04
CA HIS A 74 -1.87 8.90 -6.20
C HIS A 74 -1.30 8.36 -7.52
N ASP A 75 -0.42 9.14 -8.15
CA ASP A 75 0.31 8.66 -9.32
C ASP A 75 1.32 7.56 -8.94
N ARG A 76 1.44 6.54 -9.79
CA ARG A 76 2.31 5.39 -9.52
C ARG A 76 3.80 5.77 -9.51
N ALA A 77 4.23 6.77 -10.29
CA ALA A 77 5.61 7.25 -10.25
C ALA A 77 5.91 7.93 -8.91
N SER A 78 4.96 8.71 -8.39
CA SER A 78 5.09 9.36 -7.09
C SER A 78 5.09 8.36 -5.95
N MET A 79 4.22 7.34 -6.00
CA MET A 79 4.25 6.23 -5.03
C MET A 79 5.57 5.46 -5.11
N MET A 80 6.05 5.15 -6.32
CA MET A 80 7.31 4.43 -6.51
C MET A 80 8.52 5.22 -5.99
N SER A 81 8.58 6.52 -6.25
CA SER A 81 9.63 7.38 -5.70
C SER A 81 9.50 7.58 -4.19
N GLY A 82 8.28 7.46 -3.66
CA GLY A 82 7.95 7.60 -2.24
C GLY A 82 7.89 6.30 -1.44
N VAL A 83 8.26 5.13 -1.98
CA VAL A 83 8.12 3.83 -1.29
C VAL A 83 8.80 3.85 0.08
N GLU A 84 9.99 4.43 0.20
CA GLU A 84 10.69 4.52 1.49
C GLU A 84 9.91 5.35 2.52
N ARG A 85 9.18 6.39 2.09
CA ARG A 85 8.32 7.18 2.97
C ARG A 85 7.11 6.38 3.44
N MET A 86 6.51 5.60 2.53
CA MET A 86 5.40 4.70 2.85
C MET A 86 5.81 3.64 3.88
N MET A 87 6.97 3.03 3.69
CA MET A 87 7.54 2.08 4.65
C MET A 87 7.89 2.72 5.99
N GLY A 88 8.39 3.96 5.97
CA GLY A 88 8.67 4.75 7.17
C GLY A 88 7.40 4.99 7.99
N LEU A 89 6.29 5.35 7.34
CA LEU A 89 4.99 5.53 7.99
C LEU A 89 4.50 4.23 8.62
N ALA A 90 4.55 3.10 7.90
CA ALA A 90 4.17 1.80 8.43
C ALA A 90 5.03 1.39 9.64
N SER A 91 6.33 1.66 9.59
CA SER A 91 7.26 1.39 10.69
C SER A 91 6.99 2.24 11.92
N LEU A 92 6.69 3.52 11.73
CA LEU A 92 6.33 4.43 12.81
C LEU A 92 5.01 4.01 13.49
N ALA A 93 4.00 3.68 12.69
CA ALA A 93 2.71 3.21 13.21
C ALA A 93 2.88 1.93 14.05
N GLN A 94 3.67 0.97 13.56
CA GLN A 94 3.94 -0.28 14.28
C GLN A 94 4.72 -0.04 15.59
N GLN A 95 5.69 0.88 15.59
CA GLN A 95 6.41 1.26 16.81
C GLN A 95 5.47 1.89 17.86
N ASN A 96 4.62 2.82 17.44
CA ASN A 96 3.66 3.48 18.32
C ASN A 96 2.66 2.49 18.93
N ALA A 97 2.19 1.51 18.13
CA ALA A 97 1.30 0.46 18.60
C ALA A 97 1.96 -0.46 19.66
N VAL A 98 3.22 -0.83 19.46
CA VAL A 98 3.97 -1.70 20.38
C VAL A 98 4.38 -0.97 21.67
N SER A 99 4.79 0.29 21.57
CA SER A 99 5.26 1.07 22.72
C SER A 99 4.13 1.50 23.67
N GLY A 100 2.86 1.24 23.34
CA GLY A 100 1.72 1.68 24.14
C GLY A 100 1.60 3.20 24.28
N GLN A 101 2.38 3.96 23.51
CA GLN A 101 2.33 5.41 23.44
C GLN A 101 1.16 5.83 22.55
N HIS A 102 -0.05 5.50 22.98
CA HIS A 102 -1.21 6.27 22.59
C HIS A 102 -1.24 7.52 23.49
N ASP A 103 -0.67 8.62 22.98
CA ASP A 103 -1.08 9.99 23.30
C ASP A 103 -1.09 10.46 24.77
N ILE A 104 0.01 10.31 25.52
CA ILE A 104 0.17 11.05 26.80
C ILE A 104 0.54 12.54 26.58
N PHE A 105 0.91 12.95 25.35
CA PHE A 105 1.17 14.35 25.00
C PHE A 105 0.45 14.87 23.73
N GLY A 106 -0.36 14.05 23.04
CA GLY A 106 -0.95 14.41 21.74
C GLY A 106 -2.48 14.57 21.72
N ALA A 107 -3.17 14.52 22.86
CA ALA A 107 -4.63 14.71 22.96
C ALA A 107 -5.16 16.11 22.53
N SER A 108 -4.32 16.99 21.98
CA SER A 108 -4.70 18.31 21.44
C SER A 108 -4.73 18.37 19.90
N LEU A 109 -4.28 17.33 19.20
CA LEU A 109 -4.33 17.27 17.74
C LEU A 109 -5.03 15.96 17.35
N GLY A 110 -6.37 15.99 17.36
CA GLY A 110 -7.18 14.81 17.07
C GLY A 110 -6.67 14.07 15.83
N ALA A 111 -6.24 12.83 16.02
CA ALA A 111 -5.96 11.79 15.02
C ALA A 111 -5.94 12.26 13.55
N GLN A 112 -5.00 13.14 13.21
CA GLN A 112 -4.66 13.40 11.82
C GLN A 112 -3.59 12.39 11.49
N SER A 113 -3.94 11.34 10.72
CA SER A 113 -2.95 10.49 10.07
C SER A 113 -1.85 11.38 9.53
N GLN A 114 -0.60 11.09 9.89
CA GLN A 114 0.52 11.92 9.49
C GLN A 114 0.49 12.00 7.97
N ALA A 115 0.28 13.21 7.43
CA ALA A 115 -0.03 13.36 6.02
C ALA A 115 1.10 12.75 5.16
N LEU A 116 0.81 11.62 4.51
CA LEU A 116 1.78 10.95 3.64
C LEU A 116 2.04 11.83 2.42
N ASN A 117 3.14 12.58 2.48
CA ASN A 117 3.57 13.45 1.39
C ASN A 117 4.49 12.66 0.46
N LEU A 118 3.98 12.30 -0.71
CA LEU A 118 4.75 11.66 -1.78
C LEU A 118 5.49 12.72 -2.61
N PRO A 119 6.72 12.43 -3.07
CA PRO A 119 7.45 13.34 -3.95
C PRO A 119 6.66 13.59 -5.24
N ALA A 120 6.63 14.84 -5.68
CA ALA A 120 6.10 15.18 -7.00
C ALA A 120 7.07 14.65 -8.07
N THR A 121 6.54 13.88 -8.99
CA THR A 121 7.31 13.27 -10.08
C THR A 121 6.53 13.38 -11.38
N GLU A 122 7.25 13.37 -12.50
CA GLU A 122 6.59 13.18 -13.78
C GLU A 122 5.92 11.80 -13.82
N PRO A 123 4.65 11.71 -14.24
CA PRO A 123 3.98 10.43 -14.43
C PRO A 123 4.73 9.55 -15.42
N TRP A 124 4.65 8.23 -15.24
CA TRP A 124 5.21 7.32 -16.22
C TRP A 124 4.54 7.49 -17.58
N LEU A 125 5.33 7.38 -18.65
CA LEU A 125 4.79 7.23 -19.99
C LEU A 125 3.96 5.94 -20.06
N ALA A 126 2.96 5.92 -20.94
CA ALA A 126 2.06 4.77 -21.07
C ALA A 126 2.82 3.46 -21.36
N ALA A 127 3.87 3.51 -22.17
CA ALA A 127 4.72 2.37 -22.48
C ALA A 127 5.49 1.86 -21.24
N ASP A 128 6.08 2.77 -20.45
CA ASP A 128 6.80 2.41 -19.22
C ASP A 128 5.88 1.84 -18.17
N ARG A 129 4.68 2.41 -18.04
CA ARG A 129 3.64 1.89 -17.14
C ARG A 129 3.27 0.45 -17.53
N LEU A 130 3.01 0.20 -18.80
CA LEU A 130 2.66 -1.14 -19.29
C LEU A 130 3.81 -2.13 -19.09
N HIS A 131 5.04 -1.69 -19.33
CA HIS A 131 6.22 -2.52 -19.10
C HIS A 131 6.34 -2.94 -17.62
N ARG A 132 6.14 -2.00 -16.70
CA ARG A 132 6.16 -2.26 -15.25
C ARG A 132 5.01 -3.16 -14.80
N GLU A 133 3.81 -2.96 -15.34
CA GLU A 133 2.66 -3.85 -15.11
C GLU A 133 3.01 -5.29 -15.54
N PHE A 134 3.57 -5.45 -16.75
CA PHE A 134 3.98 -6.76 -17.25
C PHE A 134 5.02 -7.45 -16.35
N GLN A 135 5.98 -6.70 -15.81
CA GLN A 135 7.01 -7.25 -14.93
C GLN A 135 6.47 -7.92 -13.66
N VAL A 136 5.29 -7.49 -13.18
CA VAL A 136 4.71 -7.99 -11.93
C VAL A 136 3.49 -8.89 -12.13
N VAL A 137 2.76 -8.75 -13.24
CA VAL A 137 1.58 -9.57 -13.53
C VAL A 137 1.91 -10.77 -14.43
N GLY A 138 2.94 -10.69 -15.28
CA GLY A 138 3.57 -11.86 -15.90
C GLY A 138 2.78 -12.61 -17.00
N PHE A 139 1.85 -11.95 -17.72
CA PHE A 139 1.16 -12.54 -18.87
C PHE A 139 1.44 -11.78 -20.16
#